data_AF-R6AHM7-F1
#
_entry.id   AF-R6AHM7-F1
#
_cell.length_a   1.000
_cell.length_b   1.000
_cell.length_c   1.000
_cell.angle_alpha   90.00
_cell.angle_beta   90.00
_cell.angle_gamma   90.00
#
_symmetry.space_group_name_H-M   'P 1'
#
loop_
_entity.id
_entity.type
_entity.pdbx_description
1 polymer ?
#
loop_
_entity_poly.entity_id
_entity_poly.type
_entity_poly.pdbx_seq_one_letter_code
_entity_poly.pdbx_strand_id
1 'polypeptide(L)'
;MSDKKEYYTAGELAKLFGIPKQTMFYYDKMGLLTPEFVAKNGYRYYAMPQYLTLEIILFLRKLDISVPHIKEFLEHRSRDKILGILKERESLCKQTLSETQQLLAAISCYRKTLESSQHMELNRVLLQCYPDCRMYLTPIPEVHRGGFDAIAIRARHVHEAFAHSFCKDHPTGWVIRAEDFFSKNFKHSSAIVTQSGEEGSLLACNYIRPSGLYLSILTKGAYFLHAEEAYEKLTDFMKINHLVPDGDVFLFPIISYWATKDPDEYVNSLSVKVKDSPPPNRN
;
A
#
# COMPACT_ATOMS: atom_id res chain seq x y z
N MET A 1 -46.89 45.80 20.06
CA MET A 1 -46.86 44.33 20.20
C MET A 1 -46.25 43.80 18.91
N SER A 2 -45.04 43.26 18.97
CA SER A 2 -44.29 42.81 17.80
C SER A 2 -44.84 41.47 17.33
N ASP A 3 -45.26 41.36 16.06
CA ASP A 3 -45.70 40.11 15.44
C ASP A 3 -44.63 39.04 15.62
N LYS A 4 -44.91 38.04 16.47
CA LYS A 4 -44.04 36.88 16.63
C LYS A 4 -44.15 36.05 15.36
N LYS A 5 -43.11 36.10 14.52
CA LYS A 5 -43.02 35.25 13.34
C LYS A 5 -42.99 33.78 13.78
N GLU A 6 -44.04 33.02 13.46
CA GLU A 6 -44.21 31.62 13.89
C GLU A 6 -43.66 30.58 12.88
N TYR A 7 -43.39 31.02 11.65
CA TYR A 7 -42.97 30.14 10.55
C TYR A 7 -41.85 30.75 9.71
N TYR A 8 -41.00 29.87 9.19
CA TYR A 8 -40.03 30.16 8.14
C TYR A 8 -40.49 29.59 6.82
N THR A 9 -40.32 30.33 5.72
CA THR A 9 -40.33 29.69 4.40
C THR A 9 -39.10 28.79 4.23
N ALA A 10 -39.15 27.81 3.33
CA ALA A 10 -37.99 26.98 3.00
C ALA A 10 -36.72 27.80 2.68
N GLY A 11 -36.88 28.95 2.02
CA GLY A 11 -35.76 29.83 1.67
C GLY A 11 -35.19 30.57 2.88
N GLU A 12 -36.05 31.03 3.79
CA GLU A 12 -35.61 31.71 5.02
C GLU A 12 -34.87 30.76 5.95
N LEU A 13 -35.43 29.57 6.18
CA LEU A 13 -34.78 28.57 7.03
C LEU A 13 -33.45 28.09 6.45
N ALA A 14 -33.40 27.84 5.13
CA ALA A 14 -32.15 27.51 4.43
C ALA A 14 -31.09 28.62 4.58
N LYS A 15 -31.51 29.89 4.46
CA LYS A 15 -30.62 31.05 4.59
C LYS A 15 -30.02 31.18 5.99
N LEU A 16 -30.77 30.83 7.05
CA LEU A 16 -30.26 30.85 8.43
C LEU A 16 -29.03 29.95 8.62
N PHE A 17 -29.00 28.79 7.93
CA PHE A 17 -27.92 27.82 8.01
C PHE A 17 -26.93 27.89 6.84
N GLY A 18 -27.09 28.86 5.94
CA GLY A 18 -26.22 29.01 4.77
C GLY A 18 -26.28 27.83 3.78
N ILE A 19 -27.41 27.12 3.72
CA ILE A 19 -27.58 25.97 2.81
C ILE A 19 -28.43 26.35 1.59
N PRO A 20 -28.27 25.65 0.44
CA PRO A 20 -29.17 25.83 -0.69
C PRO A 20 -30.62 25.51 -0.34
N LYS A 21 -31.58 26.31 -0.83
CA LYS A 21 -33.02 26.03 -0.71
C LYS A 21 -33.39 24.63 -1.21
N GLN A 22 -32.68 24.12 -2.21
CA GLN A 22 -32.85 22.77 -2.76
C GLN A 22 -32.64 21.67 -1.71
N THR A 23 -31.75 21.88 -0.74
CA THR A 23 -31.50 20.93 0.35
C THR A 23 -32.74 20.74 1.23
N MET A 24 -33.53 21.78 1.45
CA MET A 24 -34.80 21.67 2.19
C MET A 24 -35.82 20.81 1.45
N PHE A 25 -35.92 20.96 0.11
CA PHE A 25 -36.81 20.13 -0.70
C PHE A 25 -36.34 18.67 -0.73
N TYR A 26 -35.03 18.44 -0.73
CA TYR A 26 -34.48 17.09 -0.62
C TYR A 26 -34.82 16.45 0.73
N TYR A 27 -34.65 17.16 1.85
CA TYR A 27 -35.00 16.62 3.17
C TYR A 27 -36.50 16.37 3.34
N ASP A 28 -37.36 17.22 2.77
CA ASP A 28 -38.80 16.98 2.70
C ASP A 28 -39.11 15.70 1.89
N LYS A 29 -38.52 15.55 0.69
CA LYS A 29 -38.70 14.37 -0.16
C LYS A 29 -38.27 13.08 0.53
N MET A 30 -37.21 13.12 1.33
CA MET A 30 -36.71 11.96 2.09
C MET A 30 -37.48 11.72 3.40
N GLY A 31 -38.45 12.58 3.73
CA GLY A 31 -39.19 12.53 4.99
C GLY A 31 -38.29 12.75 6.20
N LEU A 32 -37.19 13.49 6.03
CA LEU A 32 -36.21 13.79 7.09
C LEU A 32 -36.57 15.08 7.83
N LEU A 33 -37.01 16.10 7.08
CA LEU A 33 -37.53 17.36 7.61
C LEU A 33 -38.67 17.84 6.72
N THR A 34 -39.89 17.57 7.15
CA THR A 34 -41.12 17.94 6.42
C THR A 34 -41.64 19.30 6.90
N PRO A 35 -42.24 20.12 6.03
CA PRO A 35 -42.86 21.37 6.45
C PRO A 35 -44.05 21.10 7.38
N GLU A 36 -44.35 22.06 8.27
CA GLU A 36 -45.57 22.02 9.09
C GLU A 36 -46.81 22.09 8.19
N PHE A 37 -46.75 22.93 7.15
CA PHE A 37 -47.78 22.96 6.11
C PHE A 37 -47.24 23.45 4.76
N VAL A 38 -47.99 23.11 3.71
CA VAL A 38 -47.79 23.63 2.35
C VAL A 38 -48.96 24.56 2.02
N ALA A 39 -48.67 25.82 1.74
CA ALA A 39 -49.68 26.82 1.37
C ALA A 39 -50.26 26.54 -0.03
N LYS A 40 -51.42 27.12 -0.33
CA LYS A 40 -52.14 26.92 -1.63
C LYS A 40 -51.30 27.28 -2.86
N ASN A 41 -50.35 28.19 -2.72
CA ASN A 41 -49.40 28.59 -3.77
C ASN A 41 -48.18 27.64 -3.90
N GLY A 42 -48.18 26.51 -3.18
CA GLY A 42 -47.09 25.52 -3.19
C GLY A 42 -45.89 25.87 -2.29
N TYR A 43 -45.94 26.99 -1.55
CA TYR A 43 -44.86 27.36 -0.63
C TYR A 43 -44.88 26.50 0.63
N ARG A 44 -43.69 26.05 1.04
CA ARG A 44 -43.48 25.24 2.23
C ARG A 44 -43.12 26.12 3.42
N TYR A 45 -43.82 25.92 4.53
CA TYR A 45 -43.62 26.65 5.77
C TYR A 45 -43.21 25.69 6.89
N TYR A 46 -42.16 26.06 7.61
CA TYR A 46 -41.59 25.31 8.71
C TYR A 46 -41.84 26.07 10.01
N ALA A 47 -42.37 25.40 11.03
CA ALA A 47 -42.57 26.02 12.35
C ALA A 47 -41.23 26.41 12.97
N MET A 48 -41.21 27.46 13.80
CA MET A 48 -39.98 27.93 14.46
C MET A 48 -39.16 26.79 15.06
N PRO A 49 -39.69 25.86 15.89
CA PRO A 49 -38.88 24.80 16.51
C PRO A 49 -38.17 23.85 15.54
N GLN A 50 -38.61 23.79 14.27
CA GLN A 50 -37.99 22.91 13.27
C GLN A 50 -36.56 23.34 12.89
N TYR A 51 -36.13 24.57 13.23
CA TYR A 51 -34.72 24.97 13.09
C TYR A 51 -33.78 24.07 13.90
N LEU A 52 -34.20 23.61 15.08
CA LEU A 52 -33.41 22.69 15.93
C LEU A 52 -33.25 21.32 15.26
N THR A 53 -34.29 20.85 14.56
CA THR A 53 -34.21 19.59 13.83
C THR A 53 -33.28 19.73 12.63
N LEU A 54 -33.34 20.84 11.90
CA LEU A 54 -32.40 21.13 10.81
C LEU A 54 -30.96 21.23 11.32
N GLU A 55 -30.72 21.87 12.47
CA GLU A 55 -29.40 21.96 13.09
C GLU A 55 -28.82 20.56 13.37
N ILE A 56 -29.61 19.67 13.96
CA ILE A 56 -29.22 18.27 14.22
C ILE A 56 -28.90 17.53 12.90
N ILE A 57 -29.75 17.67 11.89
CA ILE A 57 -29.53 17.05 10.57
C ILE A 57 -28.20 17.50 9.99
N LEU A 58 -27.94 18.81 9.98
CA LEU A 58 -26.72 19.37 9.41
C LEU A 58 -25.47 18.95 10.19
N PHE A 59 -25.55 18.89 11.52
CA PHE A 59 -24.47 18.37 12.36
C PHE A 59 -24.14 16.92 12.02
N LEU A 60 -25.15 16.04 11.96
CA LEU A 60 -24.94 14.63 11.65
C LEU A 60 -24.47 14.42 10.20
N ARG A 61 -24.92 15.24 9.25
CA ARG A 61 -24.40 15.23 7.88
C ARG A 61 -22.93 15.65 7.81
N LYS A 62 -22.47 16.58 8.65
CA LYS A 62 -21.04 16.94 8.76
C LYS A 62 -20.18 15.80 9.32
N LEU A 63 -20.79 14.88 10.06
CA LEU A 63 -20.15 13.64 10.52
C LEU A 63 -20.28 12.49 9.50
N ASP A 64 -20.61 12.79 8.24
CA ASP A 64 -20.88 11.83 7.15
C ASP A 64 -21.96 10.78 7.46
N ILE A 65 -22.86 11.04 8.41
CA ILE A 65 -23.96 10.12 8.71
C ILE A 65 -24.97 10.16 7.56
N SER A 66 -25.39 8.98 7.10
CA SER A 66 -26.33 8.83 6.00
C SER A 66 -27.72 9.36 6.38
N VAL A 67 -28.46 9.89 5.40
CA VAL A 67 -29.84 10.39 5.62
C VAL A 67 -30.76 9.34 6.27
N PRO A 68 -30.73 8.05 5.88
CA PRO A 68 -31.51 7.01 6.57
C PRO A 68 -31.18 6.87 8.06
N HIS A 69 -29.91 6.87 8.44
CA HIS A 69 -29.50 6.77 9.85
C HIS A 69 -29.86 8.04 10.64
N ILE A 70 -29.77 9.23 10.01
CA ILE A 70 -30.22 10.47 10.65
C ILE A 70 -31.72 10.41 10.93
N LYS A 71 -32.52 9.87 9.99
CA LYS A 71 -33.96 9.70 10.18
C LYS A 71 -34.28 8.80 11.38
N GLU A 72 -33.65 7.62 11.44
CA GLU A 72 -33.81 6.70 12.57
C GLU A 72 -33.38 7.32 13.91
N PHE A 73 -32.29 8.10 13.89
CA PHE A 73 -31.85 8.84 15.07
C PHE A 73 -32.90 9.87 15.51
N LEU A 74 -33.47 10.64 14.58
CA LEU A 74 -34.46 11.67 14.88
C LEU A 74 -35.77 11.09 15.46
N GLU A 75 -36.17 9.89 15.04
CA GLU A 75 -37.34 9.14 15.53
C GLU A 75 -37.13 8.59 16.96
N HIS A 76 -35.89 8.25 17.31
CA HIS A 76 -35.55 7.56 18.56
C HIS A 76 -34.40 8.25 19.31
N ARG A 77 -34.48 9.58 19.44
CA ARG A 77 -33.41 10.38 20.05
C ARG A 77 -33.21 10.00 21.51
N SER A 78 -31.97 9.68 21.86
CA SER A 78 -31.54 9.52 23.24
C SER A 78 -30.08 9.92 23.37
N ARG A 79 -29.67 10.22 24.61
CA ARG A 79 -28.26 10.45 24.96
C ARG A 79 -27.38 9.28 24.51
N ASP A 80 -27.85 8.05 24.69
CA ASP A 80 -27.08 6.86 24.36
C ASP A 80 -26.91 6.68 22.85
N LYS A 81 -27.95 6.97 22.05
CA LYS A 81 -27.85 6.89 20.58
C LYS A 81 -26.83 7.89 20.02
N ILE A 82 -26.86 9.15 20.48
CA ILE A 82 -25.90 10.15 19.99
C ILE A 82 -24.48 9.83 20.45
N LEU A 83 -24.30 9.33 21.68
CA LEU A 83 -22.99 8.86 22.15
C LEU A 83 -22.48 7.68 21.30
N GLY A 84 -23.36 6.76 20.88
CA GLY A 84 -23.01 5.67 19.97
C GLY A 84 -22.49 6.17 18.62
N ILE A 85 -23.24 7.06 17.96
CA ILE A 85 -22.85 7.67 16.68
C ILE A 85 -21.49 8.37 16.80
N LEU A 86 -21.30 9.16 17.87
CA LEU A 86 -20.05 9.90 18.08
C LEU A 86 -18.86 8.96 18.30
N LYS A 87 -19.02 7.90 19.10
CA LYS A 87 -17.96 6.90 19.33
C LYS A 87 -17.59 6.15 18.05
N GLU A 88 -18.58 5.76 17.26
CA GLU A 88 -18.35 5.08 15.97
C GLU A 88 -17.57 5.98 15.01
N ARG A 89 -18.00 7.24 14.86
CA ARG A 89 -17.28 8.21 14.01
C ARG A 89 -15.89 8.54 14.53
N GLU A 90 -15.71 8.66 15.84
CA GLU A 90 -14.38 8.84 16.43
C GLU A 90 -13.47 7.65 16.11
N SER A 91 -13.98 6.42 16.23
CA SER A 91 -13.23 5.20 15.90
C SER A 91 -12.83 5.17 14.41
N LEU A 92 -13.76 5.48 13.51
CA LEU A 92 -13.49 5.55 12.07
C LEU A 92 -12.43 6.60 11.75
N CYS A 93 -12.51 7.80 12.34
CA CYS A 93 -11.50 8.84 12.14
C CYS A 93 -10.11 8.38 12.62
N LYS A 94 -10.02 7.70 13.75
CA LYS A 94 -8.75 7.13 14.26
C LYS A 94 -8.18 6.09 13.31
N GLN A 95 -9.03 5.22 12.76
CA GLN A 95 -8.61 4.23 11.76
C GLN A 95 -8.06 4.89 10.50
N THR A 96 -8.81 5.84 9.92
CA THR A 96 -8.36 6.58 8.73
C THR A 96 -7.06 7.35 8.98
N LEU A 97 -6.88 7.94 10.17
CA LEU A 97 -5.63 8.59 10.53
C LEU A 97 -4.46 7.60 10.51
N SER A 98 -4.65 6.41 11.08
CA SER A 98 -3.64 5.35 11.11
C SER A 98 -3.29 4.86 9.70
N GLU A 99 -4.30 4.57 8.86
CA GLU A 99 -4.11 4.17 7.46
C GLU A 99 -3.39 5.26 6.65
N THR A 100 -3.75 6.52 6.84
CA THR A 100 -3.11 7.66 6.17
C THR A 100 -1.65 7.82 6.60
N GLN A 101 -1.35 7.61 7.88
CA GLN A 101 0.03 7.64 8.38
C GLN A 101 0.87 6.50 7.78
N GLN A 102 0.32 5.30 7.68
CA GLN A 102 0.98 4.16 7.03
C GLN A 102 1.25 4.43 5.55
N LEU A 103 0.27 4.96 4.82
CA LEU A 103 0.44 5.37 3.42
C LEU A 103 1.54 6.43 3.27
N LEU A 104 1.56 7.45 4.13
CA LEU A 104 2.59 8.49 4.10
C LEU A 104 4.00 7.93 4.35
N ALA A 105 4.12 6.99 5.28
CA ALA A 105 5.38 6.31 5.57
C ALA A 105 5.85 5.49 4.36
N ALA A 106 4.96 4.74 3.72
CA ALA A 106 5.26 3.94 2.53
C ALA A 106 5.69 4.83 1.34
N ILE A 107 4.98 5.92 1.08
CA ILE A 107 5.36 6.92 0.05
C ILE A 107 6.74 7.51 0.35
N SER A 108 6.98 7.88 1.61
CA SER A 108 8.25 8.47 2.04
C SER A 108 9.42 7.50 1.89
N CYS A 109 9.20 6.21 2.20
CA CYS A 109 10.18 5.15 2.00
C CYS A 109 10.53 5.00 0.52
N TYR A 110 9.52 4.83 -0.34
CA TYR A 110 9.74 4.64 -1.77
C TYR A 110 10.44 5.84 -2.41
N ARG A 111 10.05 7.07 -2.04
CA ARG A 111 10.72 8.30 -2.49
C ARG A 111 12.20 8.32 -2.12
N LYS A 112 12.54 8.01 -0.85
CA LYS A 112 13.96 7.95 -0.40
C LYS A 112 14.77 6.90 -1.15
N THR A 113 14.17 5.76 -1.47
CA THR A 113 14.83 4.71 -2.28
C THR A 113 15.14 5.22 -3.69
N LEU A 114 14.21 5.94 -4.33
CA LEU A 114 14.45 6.53 -5.64
C LEU A 114 15.50 7.66 -5.60
N GLU A 115 15.44 8.54 -4.62
CA GLU A 115 16.41 9.64 -4.46
C GLU A 115 17.83 9.12 -4.19
N SER A 116 17.97 8.08 -3.36
CA SER A 116 19.29 7.48 -3.07
C SER A 116 19.87 6.73 -4.27
N SER A 117 19.04 6.22 -5.18
CA SER A 117 19.49 5.47 -6.36
C SER A 117 20.39 6.28 -7.31
N GLN A 118 20.30 7.61 -7.30
CA GLN A 118 21.16 8.50 -8.11
C GLN A 118 22.64 8.50 -7.68
N HIS A 119 22.93 8.13 -6.43
CA HIS A 119 24.27 8.19 -5.85
C HIS A 119 24.88 6.80 -5.61
N MET A 120 24.26 5.75 -6.15
CA MET A 120 24.71 4.38 -5.93
C MET A 120 25.97 4.07 -6.73
N GLU A 121 26.97 3.51 -6.06
CA GLU A 121 28.15 2.94 -6.72
C GLU A 121 27.75 1.63 -7.42
N LEU A 122 27.71 1.68 -8.74
CA LEU A 122 27.44 0.52 -9.56
C LEU A 122 28.71 -0.33 -9.68
N ASN A 123 28.51 -1.61 -9.98
CA ASN A 123 29.57 -2.50 -10.44
C ASN A 123 30.68 -2.78 -9.40
N ARG A 124 30.41 -2.46 -8.12
CA ARG A 124 31.26 -2.74 -6.97
C ARG A 124 30.70 -3.92 -6.17
N VAL A 125 31.53 -4.92 -5.93
CA VAL A 125 31.18 -6.06 -5.05
C VAL A 125 31.35 -5.64 -3.60
N LEU A 126 30.31 -5.84 -2.80
CA LEU A 126 30.30 -5.57 -1.36
C LEU A 126 30.12 -6.88 -0.60
N LEU A 127 30.95 -7.09 0.42
CA LEU A 127 30.87 -8.20 1.37
C LEU A 127 30.33 -7.66 2.69
N GLN A 128 29.11 -8.05 3.07
CA GLN A 128 28.40 -7.49 4.23
C GLN A 128 27.59 -8.55 4.98
N CYS A 129 27.45 -8.36 6.29
CA CYS A 129 26.55 -9.17 7.10
C CYS A 129 25.13 -8.61 7.03
N TYR A 130 24.15 -9.45 6.72
CA TYR A 130 22.73 -9.09 6.82
C TYR A 130 22.05 -9.88 7.95
N PRO A 131 21.05 -9.27 8.62
CA PRO A 131 20.19 -9.99 9.55
C PRO A 131 19.20 -10.92 8.80
N ASP A 132 18.49 -11.73 9.57
CA ASP A 132 17.36 -12.50 9.06
C ASP A 132 16.35 -11.55 8.42
N CYS A 133 15.80 -11.93 7.28
CA CYS A 133 14.84 -11.10 6.55
C CYS A 133 13.61 -11.93 6.19
N ARG A 134 12.43 -11.47 6.62
CA ARG A 134 11.14 -12.10 6.36
C ARG A 134 10.73 -11.86 4.92
N MET A 135 10.34 -12.93 4.23
CA MET A 135 10.00 -12.90 2.82
C MET A 135 8.72 -13.69 2.52
N TYR A 136 8.02 -13.23 1.49
CA TYR A 136 6.95 -13.94 0.83
C TYR A 136 7.49 -14.46 -0.50
N LEU A 137 7.52 -15.78 -0.68
CA LEU A 137 8.00 -16.44 -1.89
C LEU A 137 6.84 -17.16 -2.59
N THR A 138 6.82 -17.06 -3.91
CA THR A 138 5.99 -17.91 -4.76
C THR A 138 6.91 -18.69 -5.70
N PRO A 139 7.09 -20.00 -5.49
CA PRO A 139 7.92 -20.84 -6.35
C PRO A 139 7.43 -20.85 -7.81
N ILE A 140 8.38 -20.91 -8.73
CA ILE A 140 8.14 -21.12 -10.16
C ILE A 140 8.55 -22.56 -10.49
N PRO A 141 7.59 -23.44 -10.84
CA PRO A 141 7.90 -24.80 -11.24
C PRO A 141 8.84 -24.82 -12.44
N GLU A 142 9.73 -25.82 -12.51
CA GLU A 142 10.78 -25.91 -13.53
C GLU A 142 10.24 -25.83 -14.96
N VAL A 143 9.11 -26.50 -15.22
CA VAL A 143 8.40 -26.48 -16.51
C VAL A 143 7.85 -25.10 -16.92
N HIS A 144 7.74 -24.17 -15.96
CA HIS A 144 7.21 -22.82 -16.15
C HIS A 144 8.30 -21.74 -16.01
N ARG A 145 9.57 -22.14 -15.94
CA ARG A 145 10.69 -21.19 -15.86
C ARG A 145 10.90 -20.51 -17.22
N GLY A 146 10.61 -19.22 -17.26
CA GLY A 146 10.66 -18.41 -18.47
C GLY A 146 9.33 -18.38 -19.23
N GLY A 147 9.11 -17.31 -19.99
CA GLY A 147 7.90 -17.16 -20.81
C GLY A 147 6.63 -16.77 -20.04
N PHE A 148 5.47 -17.08 -20.63
CA PHE A 148 4.16 -16.57 -20.20
C PHE A 148 3.73 -17.08 -18.80
N ASP A 149 4.02 -18.33 -18.46
CA ASP A 149 3.58 -18.91 -17.19
C ASP A 149 4.25 -18.25 -15.98
N ALA A 150 5.54 -17.93 -16.09
CA ALA A 150 6.27 -17.16 -15.08
C ALA A 150 5.65 -15.76 -14.88
N ILE A 151 5.14 -15.13 -15.95
CA ILE A 151 4.45 -13.83 -15.87
C ILE A 151 3.13 -13.98 -15.13
N ALA A 152 2.35 -15.03 -15.39
CA ALA A 152 1.10 -15.29 -14.68
C ALA A 152 1.33 -15.55 -13.18
N ILE A 153 2.37 -16.31 -12.83
CA ILE A 153 2.77 -16.54 -11.44
C ILE A 153 3.16 -15.21 -10.77
N ARG A 154 3.96 -14.38 -11.45
CA ARG A 154 4.34 -13.05 -10.96
C ARG A 154 3.14 -12.14 -10.77
N ALA A 155 2.18 -12.15 -11.69
CA ALA A 155 0.98 -11.33 -11.57
C ALA A 155 0.17 -11.70 -10.31
N ARG A 156 -0.01 -12.99 -10.03
CA ARG A 156 -0.66 -13.46 -8.79
C ARG A 156 0.13 -13.09 -7.54
N HIS A 157 1.45 -13.24 -7.58
CA HIS A 157 2.32 -12.86 -6.46
C HIS A 157 2.20 -11.37 -6.14
N VAL A 158 2.31 -10.51 -7.16
CA VAL A 158 2.22 -9.06 -6.99
C VAL A 158 0.83 -8.64 -6.52
N HIS A 159 -0.23 -9.27 -7.02
CA HIS A 159 -1.59 -9.01 -6.56
C HIS A 159 -1.73 -9.27 -5.05
N GLU A 160 -1.23 -10.41 -4.57
CA GLU A 160 -1.25 -10.73 -3.14
C GLU A 160 -0.38 -9.75 -2.34
N ALA A 161 0.85 -9.48 -2.79
CA ALA A 161 1.74 -8.55 -2.10
C ALA A 161 1.15 -7.13 -1.99
N PHE A 162 0.49 -6.66 -3.05
CA PHE A 162 -0.10 -5.31 -3.11
C PHE A 162 -1.43 -5.22 -2.37
N ALA A 163 -2.14 -6.32 -2.15
CA ALA A 163 -3.34 -6.32 -1.29
C ALA A 163 -3.00 -5.88 0.15
N HIS A 164 -1.75 -6.06 0.56
CA HIS A 164 -1.26 -5.83 1.92
C HIS A 164 -0.25 -4.67 2.02
N SER A 165 0.00 -3.94 0.93
CA SER A 165 0.98 -2.85 0.87
C SER A 165 0.38 -1.59 0.23
N PHE A 166 0.58 -0.43 0.87
CA PHE A 166 0.08 0.85 0.35
C PHE A 166 0.89 1.39 -0.85
N CYS A 167 2.15 0.98 -0.94
CA CYS A 167 3.08 1.42 -1.98
C CYS A 167 4.02 0.28 -2.36
N LYS A 168 4.94 0.53 -3.30
CA LYS A 168 6.04 -0.37 -3.62
C LYS A 168 7.20 -0.21 -2.61
N ASP A 169 6.87 -0.10 -1.34
CA ASP A 169 7.83 0.00 -0.23
C ASP A 169 8.57 -1.33 -0.01
N HIS A 170 7.95 -2.44 -0.39
CA HIS A 170 8.58 -3.76 -0.45
C HIS A 170 8.89 -4.13 -1.91
N PRO A 171 10.17 -4.14 -2.32
CA PRO A 171 10.52 -4.47 -3.70
C PRO A 171 10.21 -5.95 -3.98
N THR A 172 9.46 -6.20 -5.06
CA THR A 172 9.33 -7.55 -5.63
C THR A 172 10.52 -7.85 -6.53
N GLY A 173 11.17 -8.96 -6.27
CA GLY A 173 12.31 -9.48 -7.00
C GLY A 173 12.12 -10.93 -7.42
N TRP A 174 13.25 -11.56 -7.74
CA TRP A 174 13.34 -12.94 -8.16
C TRP A 174 14.38 -13.68 -7.32
N VAL A 175 14.13 -14.97 -7.10
CA VAL A 175 15.13 -15.91 -6.61
C VAL A 175 15.63 -16.71 -7.81
N ILE A 176 16.95 -16.89 -7.89
CA ILE A 176 17.64 -17.66 -8.92
C ILE A 176 18.46 -18.70 -8.17
N ARG A 177 18.34 -19.97 -8.54
CA ARG A 177 19.12 -20.99 -7.85
C ARG A 177 20.61 -20.76 -8.06
N ALA A 178 21.41 -21.06 -7.04
CA ALA A 178 22.87 -20.98 -7.18
C ALA A 178 23.36 -21.83 -8.37
N GLU A 179 22.83 -23.04 -8.53
CA GLU A 179 23.14 -23.93 -9.66
C GLU A 179 22.86 -23.27 -11.03
N ASP A 180 21.73 -22.59 -11.17
CA ASP A 180 21.33 -21.90 -12.41
C ASP A 180 22.25 -20.69 -12.66
N PHE A 181 22.49 -19.85 -11.64
CA PHE A 181 23.31 -18.66 -11.79
C PHE A 181 24.77 -18.98 -12.11
N PHE A 182 25.39 -19.90 -11.36
CA PHE A 182 26.81 -20.23 -11.53
C PHE A 182 27.09 -21.17 -12.70
N SER A 183 26.06 -21.79 -13.30
CA SER A 183 26.15 -22.46 -14.60
C SER A 183 25.84 -21.54 -15.79
N LYS A 184 25.72 -20.22 -15.55
CA LYS A 184 25.38 -19.19 -16.55
C LYS A 184 23.97 -19.32 -17.16
N ASN A 185 23.04 -19.99 -16.49
CA ASN A 185 21.63 -20.05 -16.89
C ASN A 185 20.82 -18.88 -16.29
N PHE A 186 21.07 -17.67 -16.79
CA PHE A 186 20.47 -16.45 -16.24
C PHE A 186 18.97 -16.27 -16.56
N LYS A 187 18.39 -17.10 -17.42
CA LYS A 187 16.98 -16.96 -17.83
C LYS A 187 16.01 -17.62 -16.84
N HIS A 188 16.52 -18.44 -15.92
CA HIS A 188 15.72 -19.26 -15.04
C HIS A 188 15.60 -18.61 -13.66
N SER A 189 14.39 -18.17 -13.28
CA SER A 189 14.08 -17.82 -11.90
C SER A 189 13.32 -18.98 -11.23
N SER A 190 13.67 -19.29 -10.00
CA SER A 190 13.07 -20.37 -9.21
C SER A 190 11.90 -19.91 -8.36
N ALA A 191 11.80 -18.61 -8.07
CA ALA A 191 10.67 -18.02 -7.36
C ALA A 191 10.54 -16.51 -7.64
N ILE A 192 9.35 -15.98 -7.39
CA ILE A 192 9.12 -14.54 -7.17
C ILE A 192 9.17 -14.29 -5.67
N VAL A 193 9.79 -13.18 -5.24
CA VAL A 193 9.97 -12.85 -3.83
C VAL A 193 9.61 -11.39 -3.56
N THR A 194 8.93 -11.12 -2.45
CA THR A 194 8.73 -9.78 -1.89
C THR A 194 9.11 -9.81 -0.40
N GLN A 195 9.73 -8.74 0.11
CA GLN A 195 10.00 -8.63 1.54
C GLN A 195 8.67 -8.51 2.30
N SER A 196 8.46 -9.32 3.34
CA SER A 196 7.20 -9.33 4.10
C SER A 196 7.12 -8.25 5.17
N GLY A 197 8.17 -7.44 5.35
CA GLY A 197 8.25 -6.46 6.45
C GLY A 197 8.53 -7.09 7.81
N GLU A 198 8.25 -6.35 8.88
CA GLU A 198 8.48 -6.77 10.27
C GLU A 198 7.44 -7.79 10.77
N GLU A 199 7.62 -8.25 12.00
CA GLU A 199 6.64 -9.12 12.66
C GLU A 199 5.32 -8.38 12.89
N GLY A 200 4.20 -9.01 12.50
CA GLY A 200 2.88 -8.38 12.50
C GLY A 200 2.50 -7.67 11.19
N SER A 201 3.36 -7.66 10.18
CA SER A 201 2.99 -7.25 8.83
C SER A 201 1.87 -8.11 8.25
N LEU A 202 1.00 -7.48 7.45
CA LEU A 202 -0.15 -8.12 6.81
C LEU A 202 0.25 -9.13 5.74
N LEU A 203 1.40 -8.93 5.07
CA LEU A 203 1.91 -9.87 4.09
C LEU A 203 2.48 -11.11 4.78
N ALA A 204 1.97 -12.29 4.39
CA ALA A 204 2.43 -13.56 4.93
C ALA A 204 3.94 -13.73 4.80
N CYS A 205 4.56 -14.36 5.80
CA CYS A 205 5.96 -14.77 5.77
C CYS A 205 6.01 -16.29 5.63
N ASN A 206 6.46 -16.78 4.48
CA ASN A 206 6.61 -18.22 4.22
C ASN A 206 8.07 -18.62 3.99
N TYR A 207 9.00 -17.68 4.09
CA TYR A 207 10.43 -17.90 3.99
C TYR A 207 11.20 -16.88 4.82
N ILE A 208 12.26 -17.32 5.49
CA ILE A 208 13.21 -16.43 6.15
C ILE A 208 14.52 -16.52 5.37
N ARG A 209 14.93 -15.41 4.75
CA ARG A 209 16.28 -15.31 4.20
C ARG A 209 17.26 -15.24 5.37
N PRO A 210 18.13 -16.24 5.54
CA PRO A 210 18.92 -16.36 6.75
C PRO A 210 19.96 -15.27 6.84
N SER A 211 20.24 -14.82 8.06
CA SER A 211 21.36 -13.97 8.40
C SER A 211 22.68 -14.63 8.02
N GLY A 212 23.70 -13.80 7.87
CA GLY A 212 25.05 -14.23 7.58
C GLY A 212 25.75 -13.28 6.63
N LEU A 213 26.86 -13.77 6.09
CA LEU A 213 27.71 -13.02 5.18
C LEU A 213 27.19 -13.15 3.75
N TYR A 214 27.01 -12.02 3.07
CA TYR A 214 26.54 -11.98 1.70
C TYR A 214 27.50 -11.18 0.83
N LEU A 215 27.65 -11.64 -0.41
CA LEU A 215 28.13 -10.79 -1.49
C LEU A 215 26.95 -10.10 -2.15
N SER A 216 27.13 -8.83 -2.46
CA SER A 216 26.14 -8.06 -3.22
C SER A 216 26.80 -7.17 -4.27
N ILE A 217 26.07 -6.91 -5.34
CA ILE A 217 26.48 -6.02 -6.43
C ILE A 217 25.26 -5.31 -7.02
N LEU A 218 25.43 -4.04 -7.37
CA LEU A 218 24.46 -3.28 -8.15
C LEU A 218 24.91 -3.25 -9.61
N THR A 219 24.05 -3.68 -10.53
CA THR A 219 24.35 -3.67 -11.98
C THR A 219 23.39 -2.81 -12.75
N LYS A 220 23.91 -2.14 -13.79
CA LYS A 220 23.10 -1.33 -14.71
C LYS A 220 22.49 -2.19 -15.81
N GLY A 221 21.33 -1.78 -16.29
CA GLY A 221 20.63 -2.37 -17.42
C GLY A 221 19.74 -3.55 -17.06
N ALA A 222 19.02 -4.06 -18.05
CA ALA A 222 18.14 -5.21 -17.90
C ALA A 222 18.94 -6.46 -17.50
N TYR A 223 18.51 -7.13 -16.42
CA TYR A 223 19.24 -8.26 -15.83
C TYR A 223 19.68 -9.30 -16.87
N PHE A 224 18.78 -9.78 -17.73
CA PHE A 224 19.11 -10.85 -18.69
C PHE A 224 20.19 -10.47 -19.73
N LEU A 225 20.41 -9.17 -19.96
CA LEU A 225 21.44 -8.67 -20.87
C LEU A 225 22.79 -8.46 -20.17
N HIS A 226 22.78 -8.19 -18.86
CA HIS A 226 23.97 -7.79 -18.09
C HIS A 226 24.32 -8.74 -16.94
N ALA A 227 23.65 -9.89 -16.84
CA ALA A 227 23.88 -10.88 -15.78
C ALA A 227 25.31 -11.47 -15.82
N GLU A 228 25.92 -11.56 -17.00
CA GLU A 228 27.27 -12.12 -17.15
C GLU A 228 28.33 -11.25 -16.47
N GLU A 229 28.24 -9.93 -16.56
CA GLU A 229 29.15 -9.02 -15.85
C GLU A 229 29.05 -9.18 -14.32
N ALA A 230 27.82 -9.34 -13.81
CA ALA A 230 27.58 -9.60 -12.39
C ALA A 230 28.21 -10.95 -11.97
N TYR A 231 28.00 -11.98 -12.78
CA TYR A 231 28.54 -13.32 -12.54
C TYR A 231 30.07 -13.30 -12.49
N GLU A 232 30.74 -12.65 -13.44
CA GLU A 232 32.21 -12.58 -13.49
C GLU A 232 32.77 -11.93 -12.22
N LYS A 233 32.24 -10.76 -11.85
CA LYS A 233 32.70 -10.01 -10.67
C LYS A 233 32.47 -10.77 -9.35
N LEU A 234 31.30 -11.37 -9.19
CA LEU A 234 30.99 -12.16 -8.00
C LEU A 234 31.89 -13.40 -7.91
N THR A 235 32.09 -14.10 -9.03
CA THR A 235 32.90 -15.32 -9.10
C THR A 235 34.38 -15.02 -8.85
N ASP A 236 34.92 -13.95 -9.44
CA ASP A 236 36.31 -13.54 -9.24
C ASP A 236 36.55 -13.10 -7.79
N PHE A 237 35.63 -12.34 -7.20
CA PHE A 237 35.70 -11.98 -5.79
C PHE A 237 35.67 -13.22 -4.89
N MET A 238 34.78 -14.18 -5.16
CA MET A 238 34.70 -15.44 -4.40
C MET A 238 36.02 -16.22 -4.49
N LYS A 239 36.60 -16.37 -5.69
CA LYS A 239 37.87 -17.08 -5.88
C LYS A 239 39.03 -16.44 -5.11
N ILE A 240 39.18 -15.12 -5.22
CA ILE A 240 40.25 -14.37 -4.55
C ILE A 240 40.15 -14.49 -3.03
N ASN A 241 38.93 -14.51 -2.49
CA ASN A 241 38.68 -14.52 -1.05
C ASN A 241 38.38 -15.91 -0.49
N HIS A 242 38.57 -16.98 -1.28
CA HIS A 242 38.27 -18.37 -0.90
C HIS A 242 36.85 -18.58 -0.36
N LEU A 243 35.86 -17.94 -0.99
CA LEU A 243 34.44 -18.06 -0.64
C LEU A 243 33.70 -18.98 -1.60
N VAL A 244 32.64 -19.61 -1.11
CA VAL A 244 31.69 -20.40 -1.92
C VAL A 244 30.24 -19.97 -1.62
N PRO A 245 29.32 -20.08 -2.59
CA PRO A 245 27.91 -19.79 -2.36
C PRO A 245 27.31 -20.74 -1.31
N ASP A 246 26.48 -20.18 -0.43
CA ASP A 246 25.75 -20.87 0.65
C ASP A 246 24.25 -20.54 0.61
N GLY A 247 23.71 -20.43 -0.61
CA GLY A 247 22.32 -20.13 -0.84
C GLY A 247 22.06 -19.61 -2.25
N ASP A 248 20.78 -19.40 -2.54
CA ASP A 248 20.32 -18.88 -3.82
C ASP A 248 20.62 -17.38 -3.99
N VAL A 249 20.61 -16.93 -5.24
CA VAL A 249 20.82 -15.53 -5.61
C VAL A 249 19.49 -14.79 -5.57
N PHE A 250 19.43 -13.70 -4.81
CA PHE A 250 18.30 -12.79 -4.75
C PHE A 250 18.55 -11.60 -5.66
N LEU A 251 17.63 -11.38 -6.60
CA LEU A 251 17.64 -10.27 -7.56
C LEU A 251 16.49 -9.30 -7.24
N PHE A 252 16.81 -8.09 -6.82
CA PHE A 252 15.83 -7.03 -6.57
C PHE A 252 16.07 -5.83 -7.49
N PRO A 253 15.08 -5.42 -8.30
CA PRO A 253 15.20 -4.22 -9.11
C PRO A 253 15.05 -2.96 -8.23
N ILE A 254 16.07 -2.10 -8.22
CA ILE A 254 16.04 -0.78 -7.58
C ILE A 254 15.39 0.23 -8.54
N ILE A 255 15.92 0.34 -9.76
CA ILE A 255 15.33 1.09 -10.88
C ILE A 255 14.82 0.07 -11.90
N SER A 256 13.56 0.23 -12.33
CA SER A 256 12.88 -0.71 -13.24
C SER A 256 11.87 0.00 -14.13
N TYR A 257 11.07 -0.78 -14.86
CA TYR A 257 9.96 -0.32 -15.72
C TYR A 257 8.96 0.64 -15.05
N TRP A 258 8.94 0.72 -13.72
CA TRP A 258 8.14 1.68 -12.96
C TRP A 258 8.72 3.11 -12.98
N ALA A 259 10.04 3.22 -13.04
CA ALA A 259 10.77 4.49 -12.92
C ALA A 259 11.21 5.02 -14.29
N THR A 260 11.51 4.14 -15.25
CA THR A 260 11.96 4.52 -16.59
C THR A 260 11.47 3.52 -17.65
N LYS A 261 11.30 4.01 -18.87
CA LYS A 261 10.95 3.19 -20.03
C LYS A 261 12.19 2.57 -20.69
N ASP A 262 13.37 3.11 -20.42
CA ASP A 262 14.63 2.64 -20.98
C ASP A 262 15.19 1.48 -20.15
N PRO A 263 15.26 0.24 -20.66
CA PRO A 263 15.82 -0.90 -19.93
C PRO A 263 17.29 -0.72 -19.57
N ASP A 264 18.04 0.11 -20.28
CA ASP A 264 19.46 0.37 -20.00
C ASP A 264 19.66 1.25 -18.76
N GLU A 265 18.62 1.97 -18.34
CA GLU A 265 18.61 2.76 -17.11
C GLU A 265 18.23 1.93 -15.87
N TYR A 266 17.87 0.65 -16.03
CA TYR A 266 17.53 -0.19 -14.89
C TYR A 266 18.74 -0.39 -13.98
N VAL A 267 18.46 -0.59 -12.69
CA VAL A 267 19.48 -0.89 -11.69
C VAL A 267 18.99 -2.07 -10.89
N ASN A 268 19.76 -3.15 -10.91
CA ASN A 268 19.44 -4.40 -10.26
C ASN A 268 20.42 -4.68 -9.13
N SER A 269 19.88 -5.04 -7.97
CA SER A 269 20.66 -5.54 -6.84
C SER A 269 20.68 -7.05 -6.85
N LEU A 270 21.86 -7.63 -6.90
CA LEU A 270 22.08 -9.05 -6.73
C LEU A 270 22.72 -9.30 -5.37
N SER A 271 22.25 -10.32 -4.66
CA SER A 271 22.87 -10.76 -3.42
C SER A 271 22.86 -12.28 -3.28
N VAL A 272 23.93 -12.85 -2.74
CA VAL A 272 24.09 -14.29 -2.52
C VAL A 272 24.81 -14.52 -1.19
N LYS A 273 24.30 -15.45 -0.38
CA LYS A 273 24.94 -15.83 0.87
C LYS A 273 26.23 -16.59 0.57
N VAL A 274 27.28 -16.35 1.33
CA VAL A 274 28.58 -17.00 1.15
C VAL A 274 29.11 -17.56 2.46
N LYS A 275 29.99 -18.56 2.34
CA LYS A 275 30.78 -19.12 3.42
C LYS A 275 32.20 -19.39 2.96
N ASP A 276 33.11 -19.63 3.90
CA ASP A 276 34.46 -20.04 3.58
C ASP A 276 34.48 -21.36 2.82
N SER A 277 35.35 -21.46 1.82
CA SER A 277 35.63 -22.70 1.12
C SER A 277 36.19 -23.72 2.13
N PRO A 278 35.71 -24.97 2.13
CA PRO A 278 36.32 -26.01 2.96
C PRO A 278 37.81 -26.14 2.60
N PRO A 279 38.69 -26.40 3.59
CA PRO A 279 40.10 -26.60 3.33
C PRO A 279 40.26 -27.79 2.35
N PRO A 280 41.23 -27.75 1.42
CA PRO A 280 41.47 -28.88 0.53
C PRO A 280 41.75 -30.12 1.37
N ASN A 281 41.03 -31.21 1.12
CA ASN A 281 41.29 -32.50 1.73
C ASN A 281 42.78 -32.83 1.54
N ARG A 282 43.53 -32.89 2.65
CA ARG A 282 44.89 -33.42 2.64
C ARG A 282 44.78 -34.93 2.44
N ASN A 283 44.91 -35.38 1.19
CA ASN A 283 45.25 -36.76 0.88
C ASN A 283 46.74 -37.02 1.18
#